data_AF-A0A842NSW1-F1
#
_entry.id   AF-A0A842NSW1-F1
#
_cell.length_a   1.000
_cell.length_b   1.000
_cell.length_c   1.000
_cell.angle_alpha   90.00
_cell.angle_beta   90.00
_cell.angle_gamma   90.00
#
_symmetry.space_group_name_H-M   'P 1'
#
loop_
_entity.id
_entity.type
_entity.pdbx_description
1 polymer ?
#
loop_
_entity_poly.entity_id
_entity_poly.type
_entity_poly.pdbx_seq_one_letter_code
_entity_poly.pdbx_strand_id
1 'polypeptide(L)'
;LAPLLKRMSFSTEERLELMIKTGRRFNKIALPSLVILIVTGIYNSHLVLQSPEILFSSSYGAFLITKIILVIALIVTFAVHIRVFSKDIEKKITERQIADNELQKLNRKGMILGETTVVLSVAILFFAALLDAGI
;
A
#
# COMPACT_ATOMS: atom_id res chain seq x y z
N LEU A 1 1.36 -14.48 0.26
CA LEU A 1 1.96 -14.94 1.54
C LEU A 1 3.48 -14.99 1.34
N ALA A 2 4.27 -14.32 2.18
CA ALA A 2 5.73 -14.41 2.07
C ALA A 2 6.17 -15.86 2.35
N PRO A 3 6.78 -16.59 1.40
CA PRO A 3 7.12 -18.02 1.52
C PRO A 3 8.04 -18.32 2.71
N LEU A 4 8.77 -17.31 3.20
CA LEU A 4 9.76 -17.40 4.26
C LEU A 4 9.16 -17.76 5.63
N LEU A 5 7.97 -17.24 5.97
CA LEU A 5 7.32 -17.54 7.26
C LEU A 5 6.77 -18.97 7.33
N LYS A 6 6.47 -19.57 6.18
CA LYS A 6 5.96 -20.94 6.07
C LYS A 6 7.04 -21.99 6.41
N ARG A 7 8.32 -21.61 6.31
CA ARG A 7 9.47 -22.49 6.58
C ARG A 7 9.88 -22.54 8.05
N MET A 8 9.40 -21.61 8.88
CA MET A 8 9.56 -21.68 10.34
C MET A 8 8.36 -22.43 10.93
N SER A 9 8.59 -23.27 11.94
CA SER A 9 7.60 -24.13 12.63
C SER A 9 6.56 -23.35 13.45
N PHE A 10 6.26 -22.11 13.08
CA PHE A 10 5.32 -21.24 13.77
C PHE A 10 3.88 -21.63 13.53
N SER A 11 3.05 -21.46 14.56
CA SER A 11 1.59 -21.54 14.46
C SER A 11 1.05 -20.39 13.59
N THR A 12 -0.22 -20.49 13.18
CA THR A 12 -0.86 -19.43 12.41
C THR A 12 -0.97 -18.13 13.23
N GLU A 13 -1.19 -18.23 14.54
CA GLU A 13 -1.23 -17.06 15.43
C GLU A 13 0.13 -16.36 15.51
N GLU A 14 1.20 -17.12 15.77
CA GLU A 14 2.56 -16.57 15.93
C GLU A 14 3.01 -15.83 14.66
N ARG A 15 2.68 -16.39 13.49
CA ARG A 15 2.95 -15.75 12.19
C ARG A 15 2.18 -14.44 12.04
N LEU A 16 0.90 -14.43 12.41
CA LEU A 16 0.05 -13.25 12.29
C LEU A 16 0.48 -12.15 13.26
N GLU A 17 0.80 -12.52 14.50
CA GLU A 17 1.34 -11.61 15.50
C GLU A 17 2.64 -10.97 15.01
N LEU A 18 3.57 -11.78 14.51
CA LEU A 18 4.84 -11.29 13.98
C LEU A 18 4.64 -10.36 12.76
N MET A 19 3.71 -10.71 11.87
CA MET A 19 3.36 -9.89 10.71
C MET A 19 2.77 -8.53 11.13
N ILE A 20 1.84 -8.50 12.09
CA ILE A 20 1.23 -7.27 12.60
C ILE A 20 2.28 -6.41 13.29
N LYS A 21 3.09 -7.00 14.18
CA LYS A 21 4.14 -6.29 14.90
C LYS A 21 5.18 -5.69 13.97
N THR A 22 5.58 -6.44 12.95
CA THR A 22 6.54 -5.99 11.91
C THR A 22 5.92 -4.90 11.03
N GLY A 23 4.68 -5.11 10.56
CA GLY A 23 3.95 -4.13 9.75
C GLY A 23 3.81 -2.78 10.45
N ARG A 24 3.45 -2.76 11.74
CA ARG A 24 3.38 -1.52 12.53
C ARG A 24 4.72 -0.82 12.68
N ARG A 25 5.83 -1.56 12.82
CA ARG A 25 7.18 -0.96 12.86
C ARG A 25 7.55 -0.38 11.50
N PHE A 26 7.23 -1.08 10.42
CA PHE A 26 7.44 -0.62 9.06
C PHE A 26 6.66 0.65 8.73
N ASN A 27 5.47 0.86 9.33
CA ASN A 27 4.70 2.10 9.14
C ASN A 27 5.48 3.38 9.47
N LYS A 28 6.48 3.33 10.37
CA LYS A 28 7.35 4.47 10.67
C LYS A 28 8.18 4.94 9.47
N ILE A 29 8.42 4.04 8.51
CA ILE A 29 9.15 4.32 7.28
C ILE A 29 8.16 4.48 6.12
N ALA A 30 7.17 3.60 6.02
CA ALA A 30 6.19 3.61 4.93
C ALA A 30 5.40 4.92 4.83
N LEU A 31 5.01 5.51 5.97
CA LEU A 31 4.24 6.75 5.96
C LEU A 31 5.09 7.94 5.44
N PRO A 32 6.31 8.20 5.93
CA PRO A 32 7.22 9.16 5.30
C PRO A 32 7.48 8.88 3.81
N SER A 33 7.68 7.62 3.43
CA SER A 33 7.88 7.26 2.02
C SER A 33 6.68 7.62 1.14
N LEU A 34 5.45 7.41 1.65
CA LEU A 34 4.22 7.80 0.96
C LEU A 34 4.13 9.33 0.81
N VAL A 35 4.52 10.08 1.84
CA VAL A 35 4.58 11.55 1.76
C VAL A 35 5.58 12.00 0.70
N ILE A 36 6.79 11.43 0.68
CA ILE A 36 7.81 11.74 -0.34
C ILE A 36 7.28 11.42 -1.74
N LEU A 37 6.63 10.27 -1.93
CA LEU A 37 6.03 9.89 -3.21
C LEU A 37 5.00 10.93 -3.71
N ILE A 38 4.16 11.44 -2.81
CA ILE A 38 3.15 12.45 -3.15
C ILE A 38 3.82 13.77 -3.52
N VAL A 39 4.76 14.25 -2.68
CA VAL A 39 5.47 15.52 -2.91
C VAL A 39 6.25 15.50 -4.23
N THR A 40 7.01 14.43 -4.47
CA THR A 40 7.77 14.26 -5.72
C THR A 40 6.84 14.09 -6.92
N GLY A 41 5.70 13.40 -6.75
CA GLY A 41 4.67 13.30 -7.78
C GLY A 41 4.11 14.65 -8.20
N ILE A 42 3.83 15.53 -7.24
CA ILE A 42 3.36 16.90 -7.49
C ILE A 42 4.45 17.72 -8.18
N TYR A 43 5.70 17.64 -7.73
CA TYR A 43 6.82 18.36 -8.36
C TYR A 43 6.99 17.97 -9.84
N ASN A 44 6.89 16.68 -10.17
CA ASN A 44 7.01 16.21 -11.55
C ASN A 44 5.83 16.64 -12.45
N SER A 45 4.71 17.06 -11.88
CA SER A 45 3.55 17.59 -12.63
C SER A 45 3.66 19.07 -13.03
N HIS A 46 4.87 19.64 -13.00
CA HIS A 46 5.11 21.06 -13.27
C HIS A 46 4.51 21.59 -14.59
N LEU A 47 4.49 20.77 -15.65
CA LEU A 47 3.90 21.16 -16.95
C LEU A 47 2.40 21.49 -16.83
N VAL A 48 1.67 20.70 -16.06
CA VAL A 48 0.23 20.94 -15.80
C VAL A 48 0.02 22.11 -14.86
N LEU A 49 0.92 22.32 -13.89
CA LEU A 49 0.85 23.47 -12.99
C LEU A 49 1.03 24.81 -13.74
N GLN A 50 1.79 24.80 -14.83
CA GLN A 50 2.01 25.98 -15.69
C GLN A 50 0.92 26.15 -16.75
N SER A 51 0.31 25.06 -17.22
CA SER A 51 -0.71 25.09 -18.27
C SER A 51 -1.77 24.02 -18.02
N PRO A 52 -2.86 24.37 -17.30
CA PRO A 52 -3.92 23.43 -16.93
C PRO A 52 -4.61 22.77 -18.12
N GLU A 53 -4.59 23.42 -19.29
CA GLU A 53 -5.16 22.88 -20.53
C GLU A 53 -4.50 21.56 -20.96
N ILE A 54 -3.21 21.37 -20.65
CA ILE A 54 -2.45 20.15 -20.96
C ILE A 54 -3.08 18.92 -20.27
N LEU A 55 -3.73 19.11 -19.12
CA LEU A 55 -4.34 18.03 -18.34
C LEU A 55 -5.44 17.29 -19.12
N PHE A 56 -6.19 18.00 -19.98
CA PHE A 56 -7.34 17.45 -20.70
C PHE A 56 -7.13 17.30 -22.21
N SER A 57 -6.05 17.89 -22.75
CA SER A 57 -5.79 17.93 -24.20
C SER A 57 -4.63 17.05 -24.66
N SER A 58 -3.93 16.36 -23.74
CA SER A 58 -2.72 15.59 -24.04
C SER A 58 -2.73 14.16 -23.49
N SER A 59 -1.94 13.27 -24.10
CA SER A 59 -1.64 11.93 -23.57
C SER A 59 -1.00 12.02 -22.17
N TYR A 60 -0.07 12.98 -22.00
CA TYR A 60 0.56 13.30 -20.72
C TYR A 60 -0.50 13.56 -19.63
N GLY A 61 -1.52 14.38 -19.91
CA GLY A 61 -2.60 14.67 -18.98
C GLY A 61 -3.38 13.42 -18.56
N ALA A 62 -3.70 12.54 -19.52
CA ALA A 62 -4.39 11.28 -19.24
C ALA A 62 -3.55 10.32 -18.36
N PHE A 63 -2.25 10.20 -18.64
CA PHE A 63 -1.33 9.41 -17.81
C PHE A 63 -1.19 9.99 -16.41
N LEU A 64 -1.14 11.32 -16.28
CA LEU A 64 -1.07 12.00 -14.99
C LEU A 64 -2.33 11.80 -14.15
N ILE A 65 -3.52 11.96 -14.74
CA ILE A 65 -4.81 11.70 -14.05
C ILE A 65 -4.86 10.25 -13.57
N THR A 66 -4.50 9.31 -14.42
CA THR A 66 -4.50 7.89 -14.07
C THR A 66 -3.56 7.62 -12.89
N LYS A 67 -2.36 8.19 -12.91
CA LYS A 67 -1.40 8.11 -11.79
C LYS A 67 -1.98 8.69 -10.50
N ILE A 68 -2.66 9.84 -10.55
CA ILE A 68 -3.30 10.46 -9.38
C ILE A 68 -4.36 9.53 -8.78
N ILE A 69 -5.21 8.93 -9.62
CA ILE A 69 -6.23 7.97 -9.18
C ILE A 69 -5.58 6.75 -8.50
N LEU A 70 -4.49 6.22 -9.08
CA LEU A 70 -3.74 5.11 -8.49
C LEU A 70 -3.12 5.48 -7.14
N VAL A 71 -2.57 6.69 -7.00
CA VAL A 71 -2.03 7.18 -5.72
C VAL A 71 -3.14 7.31 -4.67
N ILE A 72 -4.32 7.81 -5.03
CA ILE A 72 -5.48 7.86 -4.13
C ILE A 72 -5.89 6.45 -3.69
N ALA A 73 -5.98 5.50 -4.63
CA ALA A 73 -6.29 4.11 -4.32
C ALA A 73 -5.23 3.48 -3.38
N LEU A 74 -3.96 3.82 -3.56
CA LEU A 74 -2.87 3.40 -2.67
C LEU A 74 -3.04 3.97 -1.26
N ILE A 75 -3.36 5.26 -1.13
CA ILE A 75 -3.61 5.92 0.17
C ILE A 75 -4.77 5.25 0.91
N VAL A 76 -5.89 5.01 0.23
CA VAL A 76 -7.05 4.33 0.81
C VAL A 76 -6.69 2.90 1.25
N THR A 77 -6.00 2.14 0.38
CA THR A 77 -5.56 0.77 0.69
C THR A 77 -4.63 0.76 1.90
N PHE A 78 -3.69 1.70 1.98
CA PHE A 78 -2.76 1.83 3.10
C PHE A 78 -3.47 2.20 4.40
N ALA A 79 -4.45 3.11 4.37
CA ALA A 79 -5.27 3.45 5.52
C ALA A 79 -6.08 2.24 6.04
N VAL A 80 -6.68 1.47 5.12
CA VAL A 80 -7.37 0.21 5.45
C VAL A 80 -6.39 -0.79 6.06
N HIS A 81 -5.20 -0.95 5.48
CA HIS A 81 -4.17 -1.85 6.00
C HIS A 81 -3.80 -1.50 7.45
N ILE A 82 -3.55 -0.22 7.76
CA ILE A 82 -3.26 0.26 9.12
C ILE A 82 -4.43 -0.04 10.07
N ARG A 83 -5.67 0.19 9.63
CA ARG A 83 -6.87 0.01 10.47
C ARG A 83 -7.17 -1.47 10.75
N VAL A 84 -6.98 -2.36 9.78
CA VAL A 84 -7.22 -3.80 9.91
C VAL A 84 -6.18 -4.45 10.84
N PHE A 85 -4.94 -3.98 10.84
CA PHE A 85 -3.85 -4.53 11.65
C PHE A 85 -3.52 -3.64 12.86
N SER A 86 -4.56 -3.25 13.60
CA SER A 86 -4.45 -2.38 14.77
C SER A 86 -3.86 -3.08 16.00
N LYS A 87 -3.50 -2.29 17.03
CA LYS A 87 -3.03 -2.84 18.33
C LYS A 87 -4.05 -3.74 19.01
N ASP A 88 -5.33 -3.44 18.84
CA ASP A 88 -6.41 -4.21 19.46
C ASP A 88 -6.49 -5.61 18.87
N ILE A 89 -6.23 -5.75 17.57
CA ILE A 89 -6.20 -7.05 16.89
C ILE A 89 -5.00 -7.87 17.36
N GLU A 90 -3.81 -7.27 17.47
CA GLU A 90 -2.64 -7.96 18.04
C GLU A 90 -2.93 -8.47 19.46
N LYS A 91 -3.49 -7.61 20.33
CA LYS A 91 -3.84 -7.98 21.71
C LYS A 91 -4.82 -9.15 21.75
N LYS A 92 -5.86 -9.14 20.91
CA LYS A 92 -6.84 -10.24 20.82
C LYS A 92 -6.23 -11.55 20.32
N ILE A 93 -5.23 -11.50 19.43
CA ILE A 93 -4.49 -12.68 18.96
C ILE A 93 -3.64 -13.25 20.10
N THR A 94 -2.87 -12.41 20.79
CA THR A 94 -2.01 -12.82 21.91
C THR A 94 -2.83 -13.37 23.08
N GLU A 95 -3.99 -12.78 23.37
CA GLU A 95 -4.92 -13.26 24.42
C GLU A 95 -5.74 -14.49 24.00
N ARG A 96 -5.53 -15.03 22.78
CA ARG A 96 -6.28 -16.18 22.21
C ARG A 96 -7.80 -15.98 22.21
N GLN A 97 -8.24 -14.74 22.03
CA GLN A 97 -9.66 -14.35 22.02
C GLN A 97 -10.29 -14.34 20.62
N ILE A 98 -9.53 -14.73 19.59
CA ILE A 98 -10.02 -14.82 18.20
C ILE A 98 -10.22 -16.28 17.84
N ALA A 99 -11.41 -16.62 17.36
CA ALA A 99 -11.70 -17.95 16.83
C ALA A 99 -10.84 -18.27 15.58
N ASP A 100 -10.47 -19.53 15.40
CA ASP A 100 -9.60 -19.98 14.29
C ASP A 100 -10.10 -19.57 12.90
N ASN A 101 -11.42 -19.56 12.69
CA ASN A 101 -12.03 -19.11 11.44
C ASN A 101 -11.76 -17.61 11.17
N GLU A 102 -11.84 -16.77 12.21
CA GLU A 102 -11.55 -15.34 12.11
C GLU A 102 -10.05 -15.07 11.92
N LEU A 103 -9.17 -15.88 12.52
CA LEU A 103 -7.72 -15.84 12.27
C LEU A 103 -7.39 -16.15 10.80
N GLN A 104 -8.05 -17.16 10.22
CA GLN A 104 -7.85 -17.55 8.83
C GLN A 104 -8.33 -16.46 7.85
N LYS A 105 -9.48 -15.84 8.14
CA LYS A 105 -9.98 -14.67 7.39
C LYS A 105 -9.02 -13.49 7.47
N LEU A 106 -8.49 -13.19 8.66
CA LEU A 106 -7.57 -12.07 8.87
C LEU A 106 -6.25 -12.29 8.11
N ASN A 107 -5.71 -13.51 8.12
CA ASN A 107 -4.53 -13.87 7.34
C ASN A 107 -4.75 -13.67 5.83
N ARG A 108 -5.88 -14.17 5.31
CA ARG A 108 -6.22 -13.99 3.88
C ARG A 108 -6.40 -12.52 3.51
N LYS A 109 -7.08 -11.74 4.35
CA LYS A 109 -7.23 -10.28 4.15
C LYS A 109 -5.88 -9.58 4.15
N GLY A 110 -4.97 -9.94 5.06
CA GLY A 110 -3.63 -9.35 5.11
C GLY A 110 -2.80 -9.62 3.87
N MET A 111 -2.83 -10.85 3.39
CA MET A 111 -2.17 -11.22 2.14
C MET A 111 -2.70 -10.43 0.95
N ILE A 112 -4.02 -10.36 0.78
CA ILE A 112 -4.65 -9.64 -0.34
C ILE A 112 -4.34 -8.13 -0.25
N LEU A 113 -4.46 -7.52 0.94
CA LEU A 113 -4.15 -6.10 1.12
C LEU A 113 -2.68 -5.79 0.81
N GLY A 114 -1.77 -6.66 1.24
CA GLY A 114 -0.34 -6.54 0.93
C GLY A 114 -0.06 -6.64 -0.58
N GLU A 115 -0.61 -7.67 -1.25
CA GLU A 115 -0.44 -7.87 -2.69
C GLU A 115 -1.01 -6.71 -3.50
N THR A 116 -2.22 -6.24 -3.17
CA THR A 116 -2.84 -5.07 -3.82
C THR A 116 -1.98 -3.82 -3.66
N THR A 117 -1.40 -3.59 -2.48
CA THR A 117 -0.52 -2.44 -2.23
C THR A 117 0.72 -2.48 -3.13
N VAL A 118 1.33 -3.66 -3.30
CA VAL A 118 2.50 -3.83 -4.17
C VAL A 118 2.14 -3.60 -5.63
N VAL A 119 1.04 -4.19 -6.12
CA VAL A 119 0.59 -4.02 -7.50
C VAL A 119 0.30 -2.55 -7.82
N LEU A 120 -0.41 -1.85 -6.93
CA LEU A 120 -0.67 -0.41 -7.07
C LEU A 120 0.64 0.39 -7.11
N SER A 121 1.60 0.07 -6.24
CA SER A 121 2.89 0.77 -6.19
C SER A 121 3.68 0.61 -7.48
N VAL A 122 3.73 -0.61 -8.04
CA VAL A 122 4.40 -0.88 -9.33
C VAL A 122 3.70 -0.14 -10.47
N ALA A 123 2.36 -0.13 -10.50
CA ALA A 123 1.60 0.61 -11.50
C ALA A 123 1.89 2.12 -11.42
N ILE A 124 1.92 2.71 -10.23
CA ILE A 124 2.25 4.14 -10.05
C ILE A 124 3.64 4.46 -10.60
N LEU A 125 4.63 3.62 -10.32
CA LEU A 125 6.00 3.79 -10.83
C LEU A 125 6.07 3.66 -12.35
N PHE A 126 5.31 2.72 -12.93
CA PHE A 126 5.22 2.55 -14.38
C PHE A 126 4.66 3.81 -15.06
N PHE A 127 3.55 4.36 -14.56
CA PHE A 127 3.00 5.61 -15.11
C PHE A 127 3.94 6.80 -14.87
N ALA A 128 4.69 6.83 -13.76
CA ALA A 128 5.70 7.85 -13.55
C ALA A 128 6.82 7.79 -14.60
N ALA A 129 7.26 6.58 -14.97
CA ALA A 129 8.27 6.40 -16.01
C ALA A 129 7.75 6.77 -17.42
N LEU A 130 6.47 6.49 -17.73
CA LEU A 130 5.86 6.93 -18.99
C LEU A 130 5.82 8.45 -19.10
N LEU A 131 5.42 9.14 -18.02
CA LEU A 131 5.40 10.60 -17.96
C LEU A 131 6.79 11.22 -18.12
N ASP A 132 7.82 10.59 -17.55
CA ASP A 132 9.21 11.04 -17.64
C ASP A 132 9.82 10.80 -19.03
N ALA A 133 9.42 9.71 -19.69
CA ALA A 133 9.81 9.40 -21.07
C ALA A 133 9.12 10.30 -22.12
N GLY A 134 8.19 11.17 -21.72
CA GLY A 134 7.50 12.12 -22.60
C GLY A 134 6.48 11.49 -23.54
N ILE A 135 5.94 10.31 -23.19
CA ILE A 135 4.94 9.56 -23.97
C ILE A 135 3.53 9.90 -23.47
#